data_AF-A0A1B8NVC2-F1
#
_entry.id   AF-A0A1B8NVC2-F1
#
_cell.length_a   1.000
_cell.length_b   1.000
_cell.length_c   1.000
_cell.angle_alpha   90.00
_cell.angle_beta   90.00
_cell.angle_gamma   90.00
#
_symmetry.space_group_name_H-M   'P 1'
#
loop_
_entity.id
_entity.type
_entity.pdbx_description
1 polymer ?
#
loop_
_entity_poly.entity_id
_entity_poly.type
_entity_poly.pdbx_seq_one_letter_code
_entity_poly.pdbx_strand_id
1 'polypeptide(L)'
;MQVSIPERAVLEWIAVTPNKLLFSSELVDAFGGLNTLRPRRLQVLLEGCRSVRTKRAFLVLARHAGHAWYGRLEPRRLDLGKGKRQLCQGGKLDREYHVTVPEEFLHAD
;
A
#
# COMPACT_ATOMS: atom_id res chain seq x y z
N MET A 1 -15.96 21.53 -8.00
CA MET A 1 -15.84 20.15 -7.48
C MET A 1 -14.37 19.74 -7.57
N GLN A 2 -13.63 19.74 -6.46
CA GLN A 2 -12.27 19.21 -6.46
C GLN A 2 -12.37 17.68 -6.43
N VAL A 3 -12.13 17.05 -7.58
CA VAL A 3 -12.02 15.59 -7.64
C VAL A 3 -10.63 15.22 -7.14
N SER A 4 -10.55 14.39 -6.10
CA SER A 4 -9.28 13.80 -5.69
C SER A 4 -8.71 13.03 -6.87
N ILE A 5 -7.49 13.38 -7.26
CA ILE A 5 -6.73 12.60 -8.23
C ILE A 5 -6.57 11.15 -7.75
N PRO A 6 -6.50 10.16 -8.67
CA PRO A 6 -6.48 8.75 -8.30
C PRO A 6 -5.40 8.38 -7.29
N GLU A 7 -4.20 8.98 -7.39
CA GLU A 7 -3.10 8.71 -6.45
C GLU A 7 -3.43 9.10 -5.01
N ARG A 8 -4.19 10.17 -4.81
CA ARG A 8 -4.59 10.63 -3.48
C ARG A 8 -5.80 9.85 -2.97
N ALA A 9 -6.77 9.59 -3.85
CA ALA A 9 -8.00 8.87 -3.51
C ALA A 9 -7.70 7.47 -2.95
N VAL A 10 -6.78 6.72 -3.56
CA VAL A 10 -6.41 5.38 -3.07
C VAL A 10 -5.74 5.43 -1.69
N LEU A 11 -4.88 6.43 -1.43
CA LEU A 11 -4.24 6.58 -0.12
C LEU A 11 -5.24 6.98 0.97
N GLU A 12 -6.19 7.85 0.63
CA GLU A 12 -7.29 8.25 1.54
C GLU A 12 -8.19 7.04 1.85
N TRP A 13 -8.52 6.24 0.83
CA TRP A 13 -9.32 5.04 1.03
C TRP A 13 -8.63 4.05 1.98
N ILE A 14 -7.35 3.73 1.77
CA ILE A 14 -6.60 2.85 2.68
C ILE A 14 -6.52 3.42 4.10
N ALA A 15 -6.38 4.75 4.22
CA ALA A 15 -6.28 5.40 5.53
C ALA A 15 -7.55 5.18 6.37
N VAL A 16 -8.73 5.20 5.75
CA VAL A 16 -10.02 4.98 6.44
C VAL A 16 -10.44 3.52 6.51
N THR A 17 -9.94 2.66 5.61
CA THR A 17 -10.25 1.23 5.61
C THR A 17 -9.69 0.55 6.86
N PRO A 18 -10.48 -0.19 7.66
CA PRO A 18 -10.00 -0.97 8.80
C PRO A 18 -9.08 -2.12 8.39
N ASN A 19 -8.20 -2.57 9.28
CA ASN A 19 -7.22 -3.64 9.00
C ASN A 19 -7.85 -4.92 8.43
N LYS A 20 -8.98 -5.36 9.00
CA LYS A 20 -9.71 -6.56 8.56
C LYS A 20 -10.23 -6.50 7.12
N LEU A 21 -10.28 -5.31 6.51
CA LEU A 21 -10.75 -5.07 5.15
C LEU A 21 -9.62 -4.65 4.19
N LEU A 22 -8.36 -4.57 4.65
CA LEU A 22 -7.26 -4.14 3.78
C LEU A 22 -6.96 -5.13 2.65
N PHE A 23 -7.31 -6.41 2.83
CA PHE A 23 -7.06 -7.47 1.85
C PHE A 23 -8.39 -8.07 1.35
N SER A 24 -9.49 -7.30 1.39
CA SER A 24 -10.75 -7.73 0.81
C SER A 24 -10.70 -7.65 -0.72
N SER A 25 -11.54 -8.44 -1.39
CA SER A 25 -11.61 -8.46 -2.86
C SER A 25 -11.88 -7.07 -3.43
N GLU A 26 -12.68 -6.23 -2.79
CA GLU A 26 -12.97 -4.89 -3.32
C GLU A 26 -11.72 -4.01 -3.40
N LEU A 27 -10.85 -4.06 -2.39
CA LEU A 27 -9.61 -3.27 -2.40
C LEU A 27 -8.58 -3.86 -3.35
N VAL A 28 -8.50 -5.20 -3.41
CA VAL A 28 -7.59 -5.92 -4.32
C VAL A 28 -7.95 -5.65 -5.78
N ASP A 29 -9.23 -5.79 -6.14
CA ASP A 29 -9.73 -5.54 -7.49
C ASP A 29 -9.53 -4.07 -7.89
N ALA A 30 -9.79 -3.14 -6.96
CA ALA A 30 -9.55 -1.74 -7.21
C ALA A 30 -8.07 -1.46 -7.49
N PHE A 31 -7.16 -2.09 -6.74
CA PHE A 31 -5.73 -2.00 -7.00
C PHE A 31 -5.33 -2.56 -8.36
N GLY A 32 -5.99 -3.61 -8.86
CA GLY A 32 -5.81 -4.13 -10.21
C GLY A 32 -6.06 -3.09 -11.31
N GLY A 33 -7.00 -2.16 -11.09
CA GLY A 33 -7.34 -1.08 -12.02
C GLY A 33 -6.40 0.14 -12.02
N LEU A 34 -5.42 0.21 -11.13
CA LEU A 34 -4.58 1.41 -10.91
C LEU A 34 -3.35 1.50 -11.85
N ASN A 35 -3.43 0.98 -13.08
CA ASN A 35 -2.28 0.95 -14.01
C ASN A 35 -1.84 2.34 -14.52
N THR A 36 -2.67 3.38 -14.39
CA THR A 36 -2.41 4.75 -14.89
C THR A 36 -1.79 5.70 -13.86
N LEU A 37 -1.51 5.24 -12.63
CA LEU A 37 -0.98 6.11 -11.57
C LEU A 37 0.40 6.66 -11.93
N ARG A 38 0.62 7.94 -11.61
CA ARG A 38 1.89 8.61 -11.87
C ARG A 38 2.87 8.38 -10.72
N PRO A 39 3.99 7.67 -10.93
CA PRO A 39 4.89 7.26 -9.84
C PRO A 39 5.51 8.46 -9.10
N ARG A 40 5.92 9.51 -9.83
CA ARG A 40 6.47 10.74 -9.20
C ARG A 40 5.47 11.39 -8.23
N ARG A 41 4.18 11.34 -8.56
CA ARG A 41 3.13 11.94 -7.73
C ARG A 41 2.80 11.06 -6.53
N LEU A 42 2.68 9.74 -6.76
CA LEU A 42 2.56 8.76 -5.69
C LEU A 42 3.71 8.89 -4.68
N GLN A 43 4.94 9.03 -5.14
CA GLN A 43 6.11 9.22 -4.28
C GLN A 43 5.95 10.43 -3.36
N VAL A 44 5.60 11.61 -3.91
CA VAL A 44 5.38 12.83 -3.11
C VAL A 44 4.26 12.65 -2.09
N LEU A 45 3.16 12.00 -2.48
CA LEU A 45 2.04 11.75 -1.58
C LEU A 45 2.40 10.76 -0.47
N LEU A 46 3.18 9.72 -0.78
CA LEU A 46 3.68 8.75 0.20
C LEU A 46 4.68 9.40 1.15
N GLU A 47 5.60 10.24 0.68
CA GLU A 47 6.53 10.99 1.52
C GLU A 47 5.79 11.94 2.48
N GLY A 48 4.74 12.61 1.99
CA GLY A 48 3.87 13.47 2.81
C GLY A 48 2.90 12.73 3.72
N CYS A 49 2.69 11.42 3.53
CA CYS A 49 1.75 10.64 4.31
C CYS A 49 2.30 10.36 5.72
N ARG A 50 1.63 10.86 6.75
CA ARG A 50 2.00 10.66 8.16
C ARG A 50 1.65 9.27 8.70
N SER A 51 0.73 8.57 8.04
CA SER A 51 0.30 7.24 8.48
C SER A 51 1.25 6.16 7.97
N VAL A 52 2.11 5.65 8.85
CA VAL A 52 2.97 4.49 8.57
C VAL A 52 2.16 3.28 8.14
N ARG A 53 0.98 3.07 8.75
CA ARG A 53 0.04 2.00 8.40
C ARG A 53 -0.39 2.10 6.94
N THR A 54 -0.81 3.29 6.51
CA THR A 54 -1.29 3.53 5.14
C THR A 54 -0.18 3.30 4.13
N LYS A 55 1.03 3.80 4.39
CA LYS A 55 2.20 3.61 3.50
C LYS A 55 2.52 2.13 3.32
N ARG A 56 2.67 1.38 4.42
CA ARG A 56 3.00 -0.05 4.36
C ARG A 56 1.89 -0.87 3.70
N ALA A 57 0.61 -0.60 4.02
CA ALA A 57 -0.52 -1.28 3.39
C ALA A 57 -0.58 -1.00 1.88
N PHE A 58 -0.42 0.26 1.46
CA PHE A 58 -0.36 0.64 0.05
C PHE A 58 0.76 -0.10 -0.68
N LEU A 59 1.97 -0.14 -0.11
CA LEU A 59 3.11 -0.79 -0.74
C LEU A 59 2.89 -2.29 -0.95
N VAL A 60 2.30 -3.00 0.02
CA VAL A 60 1.97 -4.42 -0.11
C VAL A 60 0.94 -4.65 -1.21
N LEU A 61 -0.17 -3.90 -1.19
CA LEU A 61 -1.25 -4.04 -2.18
C LEU A 61 -0.77 -3.69 -3.59
N ALA A 62 0.01 -2.61 -3.73
CA ALA A 62 0.59 -2.19 -5.00
C ALA A 62 1.59 -3.23 -5.54
N ARG A 63 2.39 -3.84 -4.67
CA ARG A 63 3.32 -4.91 -5.04
C ARG A 63 2.59 -6.13 -5.57
N HIS A 64 1.56 -6.57 -4.85
CA HIS A 64 0.74 -7.71 -5.26
C HIS A 64 0.03 -7.45 -6.60
N ALA A 65 -0.43 -6.23 -6.85
CA ALA A 65 -1.03 -5.85 -8.13
C ALA A 65 -0.04 -5.82 -9.32
N GLY A 66 1.28 -5.81 -9.07
CA GLY A 66 2.28 -6.00 -10.12
C GLY A 66 2.42 -4.87 -11.14
N HIS A 67 2.02 -3.63 -10.80
CA HIS A 67 2.06 -2.52 -11.75
C HIS A 67 3.48 -2.08 -12.13
N ALA A 68 3.71 -1.76 -13.40
CA ALA A 68 5.00 -1.28 -13.89
C ALA A 68 5.49 0.02 -13.21
N TRP A 69 4.58 0.85 -12.71
CA TRP A 69 4.96 2.07 -11.97
C TRP A 69 5.46 1.79 -10.56
N TYR A 70 5.18 0.61 -9.98
CA TYR A 70 5.60 0.25 -8.63
C TYR A 70 7.12 0.25 -8.48
N GLY A 71 7.83 -0.33 -9.46
CA GLY A 71 9.30 -0.35 -9.48
C GLY A 71 9.96 1.03 -9.65
N ARG A 72 9.17 2.08 -9.89
CA ARG A 72 9.65 3.48 -9.96
C ARG A 72 9.47 4.23 -8.64
N LEU A 73 8.88 3.59 -7.63
CA LEU A 73 8.83 4.13 -6.27
C LEU A 73 10.19 3.93 -5.60
N GLU A 74 10.49 4.79 -4.64
CA GLU A 74 11.72 4.73 -3.85
C GLU A 74 11.36 4.48 -2.37
N PRO A 75 11.10 3.21 -1.95
CA PRO A 75 10.70 2.90 -0.58
C PRO A 75 11.68 3.40 0.49
N ARG A 76 12.97 3.50 0.15
CA ARG A 76 14.04 4.02 1.03
C ARG A 76 13.84 5.47 1.45
N ARG A 77 13.11 6.27 0.67
CA ARG A 77 12.78 7.66 0.98
C ARG A 77 11.53 7.79 1.86
N LEU A 78 10.80 6.70 2.06
CA LEU A 78 9.58 6.70 2.86
C LEU A 78 9.92 6.40 4.31
N ASP A 79 9.43 7.22 5.23
CA ASP A 79 9.43 6.86 6.65
C ASP A 79 8.39 5.76 6.91
N LEU A 80 8.83 4.51 6.85
CA LEU A 80 7.99 3.36 7.15
C LEU A 80 7.93 3.06 8.64
N GLY A 81 8.46 3.91 9.53
CA GLY A 81 8.50 3.65 10.96
C GLY A 81 9.28 2.39 11.34
N LYS A 82 9.25 2.06 12.63
CA LYS A 82 10.02 0.94 13.21
C LYS A 82 9.12 -0.19 13.68
N GLY A 83 9.67 -1.40 13.71
CA GLY A 83 9.00 -2.57 14.27
C GLY A 83 7.94 -3.21 13.36
N LYS A 84 7.36 -4.29 13.87
CA LYS A 84 6.33 -5.09 13.20
C LYS A 84 4.96 -4.45 13.42
N ARG A 85 4.10 -4.49 12.39
CA ARG A 85 2.71 -4.02 12.50
C ARG A 85 1.74 -5.07 11.98
N GLN A 86 0.72 -5.38 12.76
CA GLN A 86 -0.28 -6.35 12.34
C GLN A 86 -1.29 -5.68 11.38
N LEU A 87 -1.34 -6.08 10.11
CA LEU A 87 -2.38 -5.65 9.17
C LEU A 87 -3.44 -6.75 8.97
N CYS A 88 -3.02 -8.01 8.96
CA CYS A 88 -3.89 -9.19 8.93
C CYS A 88 -3.69 -10.04 10.19
N GLN A 89 -4.79 -10.40 10.87
CA GLN A 89 -4.75 -11.33 12.00
C GLN A 89 -4.62 -12.76 11.48
N GLY A 90 -3.70 -13.56 12.06
CA GLY A 90 -3.40 -14.90 11.55
C GLY A 90 -2.57 -14.94 10.27
N GLY A 91 -2.22 -13.79 9.70
CA GLY A 91 -1.33 -13.68 8.54
C GLY A 91 0.13 -13.96 8.86
N LYS A 92 0.95 -14.06 7.80
CA LYS A 92 2.40 -14.24 7.89
C LYS A 92 3.12 -12.89 7.82
N LEU A 93 4.30 -12.80 8.43
CA LEU A 93 5.09 -11.56 8.45
C LEU A 93 5.79 -11.37 7.10
N ASP A 94 5.40 -10.32 6.37
CA ASP A 94 6.18 -9.74 5.31
C ASP A 94 7.40 -9.02 5.89
N ARG A 95 8.60 -9.45 5.48
CA ARG A 95 9.87 -8.93 6.00
C ARG A 95 10.29 -7.61 5.36
N GLU A 96 9.90 -7.36 4.12
CA GLU A 96 10.24 -6.14 3.39
C GLU A 96 9.63 -4.92 4.11
N TYR A 97 8.34 -4.99 4.45
CA TYR A 97 7.58 -3.90 5.06
C TYR A 97 7.23 -4.12 6.53
N HIS A 98 7.70 -5.21 7.13
CA HIS A 98 7.48 -5.57 8.53
C HIS A 98 5.99 -5.53 8.92
N VAL A 99 5.14 -6.14 8.09
CA VAL A 99 3.68 -6.21 8.31
C VAL A 99 3.16 -7.62 8.22
N THR A 100 2.12 -7.96 8.98
CA THR A 100 1.44 -9.25 8.79
C THR A 100 0.42 -9.15 7.66
N VAL A 101 0.48 -10.08 6.71
CA VAL A 101 -0.34 -10.11 5.49
C VAL A 101 -0.87 -11.52 5.25
N PRO A 102 -1.95 -11.71 4.47
CA PRO A 102 -2.33 -13.05 4.01
C PRO A 102 -1.22 -13.66 3.16
N GLU A 103 -1.19 -14.99 3.08
CA GLU A 103 -0.09 -15.73 2.43
C GLU A 103 0.11 -15.35 0.95
N GLU A 104 -0.98 -15.06 0.22
CA GLU A 104 -0.95 -14.61 -1.17
C GLU A 104 -0.30 -13.23 -1.41
N PHE A 105 -0.12 -12.42 -0.35
CA PHE A 105 0.50 -11.08 -0.42
C PHE A 105 1.97 -11.08 0.03
N LEU A 106 2.49 -12.22 0.51
CA LEU A 106 3.87 -12.32 0.97
C LEU A 106 4.86 -12.01 -0.16
N HIS A 107 5.95 -11.35 0.20
CA HIS A 107 7.13 -11.32 -0.64
C HIS A 107 7.75 -12.72 -0.69
N ALA A 108 8.03 -13.23 -1.90
CA ALA A 108 8.91 -14.38 -2.04
C ALA A 108 10.35 -13.90 -1.78
N ASP A 109 11.00 -14.47 -0.76
CA ASP A 109 12.42 -14.22 -0.45
C ASP A 109 13.33 -14.70 -1.61
#